data_AF-A0A2G5TQV0-F1
#
_entry.id   AF-A0A2G5TQV0-F1
#
_cell.length_a   1.000
_cell.length_b   1.000
_cell.length_c   1.000
_cell.angle_alpha   90.00
_cell.angle_beta   90.00
_cell.angle_gamma   90.00
#
_symmetry.space_group_name_H-M   'P 1'
#
loop_
_entity.id
_entity.type
_entity.pdbx_description
1 polymer ?
#
loop_
_entity_poly.entity_id
_entity_poly.type
_entity_poly.pdbx_seq_one_letter_code
_entity_poly.pdbx_strand_id
1 'polypeptide(L)'
;MAPDTLDVIRYISDRIDNYDKPESLVAWCKKAMKEYSPRSLTCMRCSVRNRLNRIERLDGYSLMEKLQLVFIFSRPVRDGFVQLLKDAKFKIKQDEQKRISWFSTEDGNIVRFSDHHPAVKYFQGVLCLNNSLQKAANKDRMKREKEQGQQDVGFDNTGSAVPLIEEQPIEDIPIEQELEHELDEDRIVGGYVGQGAFNGHINYEELDAQEFFYPGFSPTPESAPPVRVQKRRQSSTTDSGKRVKTEEMVSEATSSEYVATSSNQKASVQPHPLGGTIATTTPDEPKINVISLVTHIETIAMYFDLENLQKKASLAIGKMRGSGENKTLSVKKFNSLIAALLICIEENRIRRNETSIPLKSILKHLQLYLIRPLGSEEALESISQKIKEFVNEDDGVPPNLISESLAHFLMAVGFYNQLE
;
A
#
# COMPACT_ATOMS: atom_id res chain seq x y z
N MET A 1 21.22 -19.93 2.46
CA MET A 1 20.28 -21.00 2.07
C MET A 1 19.24 -20.40 1.14
N ALA A 2 18.81 -21.13 0.10
CA ALA A 2 17.65 -20.71 -0.67
C ALA A 2 16.39 -20.86 0.20
N PRO A 3 15.43 -19.93 0.14
CA PRO A 3 14.22 -20.02 0.95
C PRO A 3 13.44 -21.25 0.50
N ASP A 4 12.98 -22.04 1.46
CA ASP A 4 12.02 -23.08 1.15
C ASP A 4 10.67 -22.42 0.78
N THR A 5 9.85 -23.14 0.03
CA THR A 5 8.48 -22.72 -0.28
C THR A 5 7.69 -22.46 1.00
N LEU A 6 7.97 -23.21 2.07
CA LEU A 6 7.34 -23.03 3.38
C LEU A 6 7.75 -21.71 4.05
N ASP A 7 9.01 -21.28 3.91
CA ASP A 7 9.48 -19.99 4.44
C ASP A 7 8.74 -18.83 3.77
N VAL A 8 8.54 -18.92 2.45
CA VAL A 8 7.79 -17.92 1.68
C VAL A 8 6.31 -17.89 2.10
N ILE A 9 5.68 -19.05 2.28
CA ILE A 9 4.28 -19.11 2.74
C ILE A 9 4.16 -18.54 4.14
N ARG A 10 5.11 -18.84 5.04
CA ARG A 10 5.13 -18.31 6.41
C ARG A 10 5.23 -16.79 6.40
N TYR A 11 6.21 -16.27 5.65
CA TYR A 11 6.40 -14.83 5.48
C TYR A 11 5.12 -14.11 5.06
N ILE A 12 4.39 -14.71 4.12
CA ILE A 12 3.11 -14.18 3.61
C ILE A 12 2.03 -14.29 4.68
N SER A 13 1.84 -15.47 5.28
CA SER A 13 0.84 -15.74 6.32
C SER A 13 0.89 -14.71 7.45
N ASP A 14 2.09 -14.44 7.96
CA ASP A 14 2.33 -13.50 9.07
C ASP A 14 1.96 -12.04 8.74
N ARG A 15 1.75 -11.72 7.45
CA ARG A 15 1.54 -10.35 6.98
C ARG A 15 0.18 -10.12 6.34
N ILE A 16 -0.62 -11.17 6.12
CA ILE A 16 -1.93 -11.05 5.44
C ILE A 16 -3.14 -11.07 6.37
N ASP A 17 -2.93 -11.16 7.69
CA ASP A 17 -4.01 -11.33 8.65
C ASP A 17 -5.03 -10.18 8.60
N ASN A 18 -4.60 -8.94 8.35
CA ASN A 18 -5.48 -7.77 8.34
C ASN A 18 -6.15 -7.47 6.98
N TYR A 19 -5.93 -8.29 5.95
CA TYR A 19 -6.52 -8.05 4.63
C TYR A 19 -7.79 -8.86 4.42
N ASP A 20 -8.80 -8.26 3.82
CA ASP A 20 -10.11 -8.86 3.55
C ASP A 20 -10.40 -8.99 2.04
N LYS A 21 -9.51 -8.45 1.20
CA LYS A 21 -9.66 -8.44 -0.26
C LYS A 21 -8.69 -9.42 -0.94
N PRO A 22 -8.99 -9.86 -2.17
CA PRO A 22 -8.13 -10.77 -2.92
C PRO A 22 -6.76 -10.16 -3.21
N GLU A 23 -5.69 -10.80 -2.77
CA GLU A 23 -4.32 -10.30 -2.96
C GLU A 23 -3.59 -10.98 -4.12
N SER A 24 -2.59 -10.29 -4.66
CA SER A 24 -1.75 -10.73 -5.76
C SER A 24 -0.65 -11.65 -5.24
N LEU A 25 -0.82 -12.95 -5.46
CA LEU A 25 0.20 -13.95 -5.09
C LEU A 25 1.56 -13.66 -5.73
N VAL A 26 1.58 -13.12 -6.96
CA VAL A 26 2.82 -12.75 -7.66
C VAL A 26 3.56 -11.66 -6.89
N ALA A 27 2.86 -10.60 -6.46
CA ALA A 27 3.45 -9.48 -5.75
C ALA A 27 3.96 -9.91 -4.37
N TRP A 28 3.21 -10.76 -3.66
CA TRP A 28 3.63 -11.35 -2.39
C TRP A 28 4.86 -12.24 -2.53
N CYS A 29 4.90 -13.15 -3.52
CA CYS A 29 6.09 -13.95 -3.77
C CYS A 29 7.30 -13.07 -4.15
N LYS A 30 7.11 -12.05 -4.99
CA LYS A 30 8.17 -11.11 -5.37
C LYS A 30 8.71 -10.36 -4.15
N LYS A 31 7.84 -9.92 -3.24
CA LYS A 31 8.23 -9.24 -2.00
C LYS A 31 8.96 -10.16 -1.05
N ALA A 32 8.40 -11.34 -0.76
CA ALA A 32 9.02 -12.34 0.10
C ALA A 32 10.42 -12.69 -0.42
N MET A 33 10.54 -12.98 -1.71
CA MET A 33 11.83 -13.30 -2.30
C MET A 33 12.79 -12.11 -2.44
N LYS A 34 12.37 -10.86 -2.24
CA LYS A 34 13.33 -9.73 -2.27
C LYS A 34 14.40 -9.88 -1.16
N GLU A 35 14.04 -10.58 -0.10
CA GLU A 35 14.92 -10.88 1.04
C GLU A 35 15.77 -12.14 0.81
N TYR A 36 15.55 -12.87 -0.29
CA TYR A 36 16.16 -14.18 -0.52
C TYR A 36 16.64 -14.41 -1.97
N SER A 37 17.76 -15.11 -2.12
CA SER A 37 18.33 -15.79 -3.32
C SER A 37 17.66 -15.66 -4.72
N PRO A 38 18.44 -15.63 -5.83
CA PRO A 38 17.98 -15.42 -7.22
C PRO A 38 17.13 -16.54 -7.87
N ARG A 39 16.41 -17.36 -7.09
CA ARG A 39 15.53 -18.40 -7.66
C ARG A 39 14.42 -17.75 -8.50
N SER A 40 14.06 -18.39 -9.61
CA SER A 40 13.02 -17.88 -10.50
C SER A 40 11.70 -17.64 -9.75
N LEU A 41 11.22 -16.39 -9.79
CA LEU A 41 9.92 -15.98 -9.23
C LEU A 41 8.79 -16.85 -9.74
N THR A 42 8.84 -17.25 -11.01
CA THR A 42 7.86 -18.13 -11.63
C THR A 42 7.84 -19.50 -10.95
N CYS A 43 9.01 -20.09 -10.70
CA CYS A 43 9.12 -21.38 -10.02
C CYS A 43 8.60 -21.28 -8.59
N MET A 44 9.00 -20.26 -7.82
CA MET A 44 8.53 -20.08 -6.45
C MET A 44 7.02 -19.88 -6.41
N ARG A 45 6.46 -19.02 -7.27
CA ARG A 45 5.02 -18.79 -7.39
C ARG A 45 4.26 -20.09 -7.66
N CYS A 46 4.73 -20.90 -8.61
CA CYS A 46 4.11 -22.19 -8.92
C CYS A 46 4.15 -23.14 -7.72
N SER A 47 5.29 -23.21 -7.01
CA SER A 47 5.41 -24.02 -5.79
C SER A 47 4.44 -23.57 -4.70
N VAL A 48 4.36 -22.26 -4.42
CA VAL A 48 3.41 -21.72 -3.44
C VAL A 48 1.97 -22.01 -3.86
N ARG A 49 1.60 -21.75 -5.12
CA ARG A 49 0.26 -22.07 -5.66
C ARG A 49 -0.10 -23.54 -5.47
N ASN A 50 0.83 -24.44 -5.79
CA ASN A 50 0.60 -25.89 -5.67
C ASN A 50 0.40 -26.32 -4.21
N ARG A 51 1.10 -25.69 -3.26
CA ARG A 51 0.92 -25.91 -1.83
C ARG A 51 -0.43 -25.39 -1.34
N LEU A 52 -0.84 -24.19 -1.76
CA LEU A 52 -2.15 -23.62 -1.40
C LEU A 52 -3.32 -24.42 -1.98
N ASN A 53 -3.18 -25.02 -3.17
CA ASN A 53 -4.19 -25.93 -3.74
C ASN A 53 -4.33 -27.26 -2.95
N ARG A 54 -3.44 -27.52 -2.00
CA ARG A 54 -3.43 -28.68 -1.09
C ARG A 54 -3.32 -28.20 0.36
N ILE A 55 -4.03 -27.13 0.70
CA ILE A 55 -3.91 -26.42 1.98
C ILE A 55 -4.12 -27.34 3.19
N GLU A 56 -4.92 -28.40 3.03
CA GLU A 56 -5.17 -29.38 4.08
C GLU A 56 -3.87 -30.04 4.56
N ARG A 57 -2.91 -30.23 3.66
CA ARG A 57 -1.59 -30.87 3.91
C ARG A 57 -0.51 -29.89 4.34
N LEU A 58 -0.85 -28.63 4.57
CA LEU A 58 0.14 -27.62 4.95
C LEU A 58 0.39 -27.71 6.47
N ASP A 59 1.44 -28.43 6.87
CA ASP A 59 1.76 -28.63 8.28
C ASP A 59 2.38 -27.38 8.93
N GLY A 60 2.17 -27.23 10.23
CA GLY A 60 2.69 -26.11 11.03
C GLY A 60 1.85 -24.83 10.96
N TYR A 61 0.70 -24.83 10.30
CA TYR A 61 -0.22 -23.69 10.24
C TYR A 61 -1.52 -24.03 10.96
N SER A 62 -2.06 -23.08 11.72
CA SER A 62 -3.39 -23.15 12.30
C SER A 62 -4.47 -23.21 11.22
N LEU A 63 -5.66 -23.68 11.59
CA LEU A 63 -6.79 -23.74 10.67
C LEU A 63 -7.20 -22.35 10.15
N MET A 64 -7.09 -21.32 11.00
CA MET A 64 -7.37 -19.93 10.64
C MET A 64 -6.37 -19.37 9.63
N GLU A 65 -5.06 -19.61 9.82
CA GLU A 65 -4.05 -19.21 8.83
C GLU A 65 -4.28 -19.88 7.48
N LYS A 66 -4.60 -21.17 7.48
CA LYS A 66 -4.94 -21.92 6.26
C LYS A 66 -6.15 -21.32 5.54
N LEU A 67 -7.22 -21.04 6.28
CA LEU A 67 -8.43 -20.40 5.79
C LEU A 67 -8.13 -19.03 5.18
N GLN A 68 -7.36 -18.20 5.89
CA GLN A 68 -6.98 -16.87 5.47
C GLN A 68 -6.13 -16.90 4.18
N LEU A 69 -5.17 -17.81 4.07
CA LEU A 69 -4.34 -17.98 2.88
C LEU A 69 -5.17 -18.32 1.64
N VAL A 70 -6.09 -19.28 1.72
CA VAL A 70 -6.91 -19.68 0.56
C VAL A 70 -7.94 -18.63 0.20
N PHE A 71 -8.53 -17.96 1.19
CA PHE A 71 -9.44 -16.85 0.98
C PHE A 71 -8.73 -15.71 0.23
N ILE A 72 -7.64 -15.18 0.81
CA ILE A 72 -6.95 -14.02 0.25
C ILE A 72 -6.40 -14.27 -1.16
N PHE A 73 -5.89 -15.48 -1.43
CA PHE A 73 -5.39 -15.78 -2.77
C PHE A 73 -6.44 -16.35 -3.72
N SER A 74 -7.72 -16.34 -3.34
CA SER A 74 -8.85 -16.80 -4.15
C SER A 74 -8.64 -18.23 -4.66
N ARG A 75 -8.16 -19.13 -3.78
CA ARG A 75 -7.85 -20.51 -4.16
C ARG A 75 -9.09 -21.39 -3.98
N PRO A 76 -9.39 -22.27 -4.95
CA PRO A 76 -10.42 -23.27 -4.77
C PRO A 76 -10.01 -24.24 -3.66
N VAL A 77 -10.96 -24.66 -2.83
CA VAL A 77 -10.72 -25.61 -1.75
C VAL A 77 -11.46 -26.92 -2.00
N ARG A 78 -10.91 -28.01 -1.46
CA ARG A 78 -11.51 -29.34 -1.54
C ARG A 78 -12.56 -29.52 -0.44
N ASP A 79 -13.55 -30.37 -0.70
CA ASP A 79 -14.66 -30.64 0.23
C ASP A 79 -14.17 -31.14 1.61
N GLY A 80 -13.07 -31.89 1.65
CA GLY A 80 -12.46 -32.33 2.91
C GLY A 80 -11.95 -31.17 3.79
N PHE A 81 -11.43 -30.09 3.18
CA PHE A 81 -11.04 -28.90 3.93
C PHE A 81 -12.27 -28.10 4.39
N VAL A 82 -13.32 -28.05 3.57
CA VAL A 82 -14.60 -27.44 3.93
C VAL A 82 -15.23 -28.15 5.13
N GLN A 83 -15.21 -29.48 5.16
CA GLN A 83 -15.72 -30.25 6.28
C GLN A 83 -14.90 -29.96 7.55
N LEU A 84 -13.57 -29.93 7.45
CA LEU A 84 -12.68 -29.58 8.56
C LEU A 84 -13.01 -28.19 9.16
N LEU A 85 -13.32 -27.20 8.31
CA LEU A 85 -13.75 -25.87 8.74
C LEU A 85 -15.12 -25.91 9.46
N LYS A 86 -16.08 -26.65 8.93
CA LYS A 86 -17.40 -26.81 9.55
C LYS A 86 -17.33 -27.54 10.89
N ASP A 87 -16.49 -28.57 11.00
CA ASP A 87 -16.27 -29.32 12.24
C ASP A 87 -15.65 -28.44 13.32
N ALA A 88 -14.77 -27.52 12.91
CA ALA A 88 -14.23 -26.46 13.76
C ALA A 88 -15.18 -25.26 13.93
N LYS A 89 -16.46 -25.42 13.56
CA LYS A 89 -17.56 -24.46 13.73
C LYS A 89 -17.39 -23.12 13.00
N PHE A 90 -16.57 -23.07 11.96
CA PHE A 90 -16.57 -21.93 11.04
C PHE A 90 -17.84 -21.96 10.19
N LYS A 91 -18.48 -20.80 10.01
CA LYS A 91 -19.55 -20.63 9.02
C LYS A 91 -18.90 -20.17 7.73
N ILE A 92 -19.11 -20.90 6.63
CA ILE A 92 -18.49 -20.57 5.34
C ILE A 92 -19.50 -20.65 4.21
N LYS A 93 -19.28 -19.87 3.15
CA LYS A 93 -19.95 -20.01 1.85
C LYS A 93 -18.88 -20.11 0.76
N GLN A 94 -19.15 -20.96 -0.24
CA GLN A 94 -18.33 -21.08 -1.42
C GLN A 94 -19.04 -20.48 -2.63
N ASP A 95 -18.28 -20.00 -3.59
CA ASP A 95 -18.78 -19.63 -4.91
C ASP A 95 -18.81 -20.83 -5.89
N GLU A 96 -19.23 -20.57 -7.14
CA GLU A 96 -19.31 -21.55 -8.22
C GLU A 96 -17.96 -22.21 -8.55
N GLN A 97 -16.85 -21.52 -8.28
CA GLN A 97 -15.50 -22.02 -8.48
C GLN A 97 -14.94 -22.76 -7.25
N LYS A 98 -15.79 -23.06 -6.25
CA LYS A 98 -15.43 -23.70 -4.98
C LYS A 98 -14.42 -22.89 -4.16
N ARG A 99 -14.34 -21.57 -4.35
CA ARG A 99 -13.53 -20.67 -3.55
C ARG A 99 -14.37 -20.18 -2.38
N ILE A 100 -13.76 -19.99 -1.21
CA ILE A 100 -14.48 -19.48 -0.04
C ILE A 100 -14.72 -17.99 -0.26
N SER A 101 -15.96 -17.57 -0.53
CA SER A 101 -16.34 -16.18 -0.78
C SER A 101 -16.80 -15.45 0.47
N TRP A 102 -17.18 -16.19 1.52
CA TRP A 102 -17.57 -15.64 2.80
C TRP A 102 -17.20 -16.60 3.93
N PHE A 103 -16.73 -16.07 5.06
CA PHE A 103 -16.63 -16.85 6.28
C PHE A 103 -16.81 -16.01 7.54
N SER A 104 -17.22 -16.68 8.62
CA SER A 104 -17.15 -16.15 9.98
C SER A 104 -16.61 -17.18 10.97
N THR A 105 -15.91 -16.70 12.00
CA THR A 105 -15.53 -17.49 13.17
C THR A 105 -16.77 -17.85 14.03
N GLU A 106 -16.64 -18.84 14.93
CA GLU A 106 -17.73 -19.28 15.83
C GLU A 106 -18.24 -18.12 16.70
N ASP A 107 -17.32 -17.30 17.20
CA ASP A 107 -17.59 -16.12 18.03
C ASP A 107 -18.11 -14.92 17.23
N GLY A 108 -18.08 -14.97 15.89
CA GLY A 108 -18.47 -13.87 15.01
C GLY A 108 -17.53 -12.68 15.01
N ASN A 109 -16.38 -12.76 15.71
CA ASN A 109 -15.42 -11.66 15.81
C ASN A 109 -14.73 -11.36 14.48
N ILE A 110 -14.54 -12.39 13.65
CA ILE A 110 -13.97 -12.24 12.32
C ILE A 110 -15.04 -12.63 11.30
N VAL A 111 -15.39 -11.68 10.44
CA VAL A 111 -16.27 -11.89 9.29
C VAL A 111 -15.58 -11.34 8.07
N ARG A 112 -15.44 -12.14 7.01
CA ARG A 112 -14.85 -11.70 5.74
C ARG A 112 -15.73 -12.08 4.58
N PHE A 113 -15.73 -11.22 3.56
CA PHE A 113 -16.49 -11.38 2.33
C PHE A 113 -15.68 -10.90 1.13
N SER A 114 -15.69 -11.67 0.04
CA SER A 114 -15.11 -11.25 -1.23
C SER A 114 -15.76 -11.95 -2.42
N ASP A 115 -15.89 -11.20 -3.52
CA ASP A 115 -16.34 -11.68 -4.83
C ASP A 115 -15.24 -12.43 -5.61
N HIS A 116 -13.99 -12.40 -5.14
CA HIS A 116 -12.84 -13.06 -5.76
C HIS A 116 -12.68 -12.82 -7.28
N HIS A 117 -13.06 -11.63 -7.76
CA HIS A 117 -12.96 -11.31 -9.19
C HIS A 117 -11.51 -11.51 -9.70
N PRO A 118 -11.28 -12.25 -10.80
CA PRO A 118 -9.93 -12.62 -11.24
C PRO A 118 -9.09 -11.39 -11.62
N ALA A 119 -9.71 -10.39 -12.25
CA ALA A 119 -9.03 -9.15 -12.65
C ALA A 119 -8.76 -8.16 -11.51
N VAL A 120 -9.39 -8.34 -10.33
CA VAL A 120 -9.25 -7.41 -9.21
C VAL A 120 -8.37 -8.03 -8.15
N LYS A 121 -7.11 -7.60 -8.10
CA LYS A 121 -6.14 -8.05 -7.09
C LYS A 121 -5.53 -6.86 -6.38
N TYR A 122 -5.31 -7.01 -5.09
CA TYR A 122 -4.65 -6.04 -4.24
C TYR A 122 -3.23 -6.50 -3.91
N PHE A 123 -2.41 -5.59 -3.44
CA PHE A 123 -1.12 -5.88 -2.84
C PHE A 123 -0.96 -4.99 -1.62
N GLN A 124 -0.94 -5.61 -0.45
CA GLN A 124 -0.94 -4.92 0.84
C GLN A 124 -2.14 -3.99 1.01
N GLY A 125 -3.33 -4.40 0.52
CA GLY A 125 -4.53 -3.58 0.53
C GLY A 125 -4.59 -2.51 -0.57
N VAL A 126 -3.54 -2.37 -1.38
CA VAL A 126 -3.49 -1.41 -2.50
C VAL A 126 -3.81 -2.10 -3.81
N LEU A 127 -4.75 -1.56 -4.58
CA LEU A 127 -5.20 -2.17 -5.84
C LEU A 127 -4.04 -2.27 -6.84
N CYS A 128 -3.79 -3.48 -7.37
CA CYS A 128 -2.79 -3.70 -8.42
C CYS A 128 -3.34 -3.24 -9.76
N LEU A 129 -2.70 -2.24 -10.38
CA LEU A 129 -3.05 -1.72 -11.70
C LEU A 129 -2.07 -2.25 -12.76
N ASN A 130 -1.87 -3.57 -12.81
CA ASN A 130 -0.80 -4.15 -13.62
C ASN A 130 -1.17 -4.27 -15.10
N ASN A 131 -2.46 -4.17 -15.47
CA ASN A 131 -2.91 -4.26 -16.86
C ASN A 131 -4.09 -3.30 -17.15
N SER A 132 -4.23 -2.84 -18.39
CA SER A 132 -5.34 -1.99 -18.85
C SER A 132 -6.70 -2.66 -18.64
N LEU A 133 -6.79 -3.98 -18.85
CA LEU A 133 -7.99 -4.78 -18.56
C LEU A 133 -8.36 -4.74 -17.07
N GLN A 134 -7.36 -4.77 -16.18
CA GLN A 134 -7.61 -4.64 -14.74
C GLN A 134 -8.16 -3.25 -14.42
N LYS A 135 -7.66 -2.18 -15.07
CA LYS A 135 -8.21 -0.83 -14.89
C LYS A 135 -9.71 -0.76 -15.25
N ALA A 136 -10.14 -1.41 -16.33
CA ALA A 136 -11.54 -1.47 -16.72
C ALA A 136 -12.40 -2.27 -15.73
N ALA A 137 -11.99 -3.49 -15.38
CA ALA A 137 -12.70 -4.33 -14.41
C ALA A 137 -12.79 -3.68 -13.02
N ASN A 138 -11.74 -2.96 -12.62
CA ASN A 138 -11.72 -2.19 -11.38
C ASN A 138 -12.74 -1.05 -11.43
N LYS A 139 -12.86 -0.35 -12.57
CA LYS A 139 -13.87 0.71 -12.77
C LYS A 139 -15.29 0.17 -12.63
N ASP A 140 -15.57 -0.99 -13.21
CA ASP A 140 -16.89 -1.64 -13.13
C ASP A 140 -17.19 -2.15 -11.73
N ARG A 141 -16.22 -2.74 -11.04
CA ARG A 141 -16.37 -3.14 -9.64
C ARG A 141 -16.62 -1.93 -8.74
N MET A 142 -15.84 -0.86 -8.87
CA MET A 142 -16.04 0.37 -8.08
C MET A 142 -17.43 0.97 -8.32
N LYS A 143 -17.98 0.82 -9.54
CA LYS A 143 -19.37 1.18 -9.85
C LYS A 143 -20.37 0.30 -9.09
N ARG A 144 -20.20 -1.03 -9.08
CA ARG A 144 -21.05 -1.97 -8.33
C ARG A 144 -20.98 -1.75 -6.81
N GLU A 145 -19.78 -1.55 -6.26
CA GLU A 145 -19.62 -1.25 -4.83
C GLU A 145 -20.27 0.10 -4.45
N LYS A 146 -20.24 1.09 -5.37
CA LYS A 146 -20.96 2.36 -5.18
C LYS A 146 -22.47 2.17 -5.17
N GLU A 147 -23.01 1.25 -5.96
CA GLU A 147 -24.44 0.89 -5.99
C GLU A 147 -24.87 0.10 -4.74
N GLN A 148 -24.08 -0.88 -4.31
CA GLN A 148 -24.38 -1.70 -3.11
C GLN A 148 -24.24 -0.92 -1.81
N GLY A 149 -23.24 -0.05 -1.67
CA GLY A 149 -23.07 0.81 -0.50
C GLY A 149 -24.20 1.85 -0.30
N GLN A 150 -25.09 2.02 -1.28
CA GLN A 150 -26.30 2.84 -1.13
C GLN A 150 -27.49 2.07 -0.55
N GLN A 151 -27.50 0.74 -0.61
CA GLN A 151 -28.61 -0.07 -0.08
C GLN A 151 -28.44 -0.41 1.41
N ASP A 152 -27.20 -0.44 1.91
CA ASP A 152 -26.90 -0.85 3.30
C ASP A 152 -27.13 0.26 4.35
N VAL A 153 -27.56 1.46 3.92
CA VAL A 153 -27.90 2.59 4.82
C VAL A 153 -29.42 2.65 5.10
N GLY A 154 -30.20 1.69 4.58
CA GLY A 154 -31.67 1.66 4.70
C GLY A 154 -32.23 0.83 5.87
N PHE A 155 -31.40 0.14 6.65
CA PHE A 155 -31.85 -0.71 7.76
C PHE A 155 -31.58 -0.07 9.13
N ASP A 156 -32.16 1.10 9.37
CA ASP A 156 -32.39 1.58 10.73
C ASP A 156 -33.89 1.59 11.04
N ASN A 157 -34.26 0.64 11.91
CA ASN A 157 -35.36 0.69 12.87
C ASN A 157 -36.75 1.13 12.36
N THR A 158 -37.54 0.15 11.91
CA THR A 158 -38.98 0.14 12.24
C THR A 158 -39.29 -1.19 12.91
N GLY A 159 -39.37 -1.18 14.24
CA GLY A 159 -39.93 -2.29 14.98
C GLY A 159 -41.41 -2.45 14.62
N SER A 160 -41.75 -3.51 13.90
CA SER A 160 -43.13 -3.98 13.79
C SER A 160 -43.16 -5.41 13.27
N ALA A 161 -43.81 -6.26 14.07
CA ALA A 161 -44.45 -7.55 13.74
C ALA A 161 -43.80 -8.45 12.68
N VAL A 162 -43.31 -9.61 13.16
CA VAL A 162 -43.01 -10.81 12.37
C VAL A 162 -44.20 -11.17 11.47
N PRO A 163 -44.06 -11.17 10.13
CA PRO A 163 -45.00 -11.87 9.26
C PRO A 163 -44.54 -13.31 9.12
N LEU A 164 -45.48 -14.21 9.43
CA LEU A 164 -45.43 -15.64 9.17
C LEU A 164 -45.16 -15.87 7.68
N ILE A 165 -44.07 -16.57 7.35
CA ILE A 165 -43.76 -17.00 5.99
C ILE A 165 -44.64 -18.21 5.68
N GLU A 166 -45.65 -18.02 4.83
CA GLU A 166 -46.30 -19.13 4.11
C GLU A 166 -45.37 -19.55 2.96
N GLU A 167 -44.87 -20.77 3.02
CA GLU A 167 -44.20 -21.43 1.90
C GLU A 167 -45.22 -21.67 0.78
N GLN A 168 -45.01 -21.06 -0.38
CA GLN A 168 -45.65 -21.48 -1.62
C GLN A 168 -44.76 -22.47 -2.38
N PRO A 169 -45.35 -23.49 -3.02
CA PRO A 169 -44.61 -24.52 -3.75
C PRO A 169 -44.06 -23.96 -5.06
N ILE A 170 -42.81 -24.30 -5.34
CA ILE A 170 -42.07 -23.94 -6.55
C ILE A 170 -42.59 -24.80 -7.71
N GLU A 171 -43.18 -24.16 -8.73
CA GLU A 171 -43.41 -24.77 -10.04
C GLU A 171 -42.07 -24.82 -10.81
N ASP A 172 -41.72 -26.00 -11.29
CA ASP A 172 -40.54 -26.27 -12.10
C ASP A 172 -40.64 -25.60 -13.48
N ILE A 173 -39.76 -24.62 -13.74
CA ILE A 173 -39.50 -24.11 -15.09
C ILE A 173 -38.16 -24.69 -15.56
N PRO A 174 -38.10 -25.43 -16.68
CA PRO A 174 -36.83 -25.87 -17.26
C PRO A 174 -36.19 -24.71 -18.01
N ILE A 175 -35.12 -24.14 -17.45
CA ILE A 175 -34.22 -23.22 -18.15
C ILE A 175 -33.07 -24.06 -18.73
N GLU A 176 -33.16 -24.39 -20.01
CA GLU A 176 -31.99 -24.71 -20.82
C GLU A 176 -31.18 -23.42 -20.99
N GLN A 177 -30.02 -23.35 -20.35
CA GLN A 177 -28.98 -22.38 -20.68
C GLN A 177 -27.77 -23.13 -21.23
N GLU A 178 -27.49 -22.90 -22.51
CA GLU A 178 -26.21 -23.21 -23.14
C GLU A 178 -25.10 -22.50 -22.37
N LEU A 179 -24.23 -23.30 -21.76
CA LEU A 179 -23.08 -22.85 -21.00
C LEU A 179 -21.93 -22.62 -21.99
N GLU A 180 -21.75 -21.37 -22.42
CA GLU A 180 -20.52 -20.97 -23.09
C GLU A 180 -19.34 -21.15 -22.12
N HIS A 181 -18.45 -22.06 -22.50
CA HIS A 181 -17.31 -22.50 -21.71
C HIS A 181 -16.24 -21.39 -21.69
N GLU A 182 -16.32 -20.45 -20.74
CA GLU A 182 -15.28 -19.44 -20.53
C GLU A 182 -13.95 -20.10 -20.13
N LEU A 183 -12.92 -19.81 -20.91
CA LEU A 183 -11.56 -20.32 -20.78
C LEU A 183 -10.83 -19.59 -19.66
N ASP A 184 -10.32 -20.36 -18.71
CA ASP A 184 -9.39 -19.96 -17.65
C ASP A 184 -8.20 -19.15 -18.23
N GLU A 185 -8.13 -17.85 -17.92
CA GLU A 185 -7.05 -16.90 -18.27
C GLU A 185 -5.71 -17.20 -17.55
N ASP A 186 -5.40 -18.49 -17.37
CA ASP A 186 -4.09 -19.01 -16.96
C ASP A 186 -3.60 -20.12 -17.90
N ARG A 187 -4.16 -20.21 -19.13
CA ARG A 187 -3.40 -20.78 -20.26
C ARG A 187 -2.23 -19.86 -20.56
N ILE A 188 -1.14 -20.12 -19.84
CA ILE A 188 0.22 -19.89 -20.33
C ILE A 188 0.22 -20.30 -21.80
N VAL A 189 0.44 -19.32 -22.68
CA VAL A 189 0.89 -19.54 -24.06
C VAL A 189 2.25 -20.22 -23.97
N GLY A 190 2.23 -21.52 -23.67
CA GLY A 190 3.26 -22.48 -23.95
C GLY A 190 2.91 -23.08 -25.30
N GLY A 191 2.94 -22.24 -26.33
CA GLY A 191 3.08 -22.74 -27.69
C GLY A 191 4.37 -23.53 -27.72
N TYR A 192 4.27 -24.85 -27.68
CA TYR A 192 5.31 -25.73 -28.17
C TYR A 192 5.53 -25.31 -29.62
N VAL A 193 6.51 -24.44 -29.85
CA VAL A 193 7.08 -24.24 -31.18
C VAL A 193 7.76 -25.56 -31.49
N GLY A 194 7.00 -26.49 -32.07
CA GLY A 194 7.60 -27.52 -32.90
C GLY A 194 8.44 -26.75 -33.92
N GLN A 195 9.75 -26.91 -33.83
CA GLN A 195 10.68 -26.46 -34.85
C GLN A 195 10.14 -27.00 -36.19
N GLY A 196 9.54 -26.12 -36.99
CA GLY A 196 9.44 -26.36 -38.41
C GLY A 196 10.87 -26.58 -38.88
N ALA A 197 11.13 -27.77 -39.43
CA ALA A 197 12.42 -28.08 -40.03
C ALA A 197 12.77 -26.95 -41.01
N PHE A 198 13.84 -26.24 -40.71
CA PHE A 198 14.35 -25.17 -41.56
C PHE A 198 15.01 -25.84 -42.77
N ASN A 199 14.22 -26.20 -43.78
CA ASN A 199 14.71 -26.66 -45.08
C ASN A 199 15.18 -25.48 -45.95
N GLY A 200 15.86 -24.50 -45.34
CA GLY A 200 16.57 -23.46 -46.06
C GLY A 200 17.96 -23.97 -46.40
N HIS A 201 18.28 -24.08 -47.69
CA HIS A 201 19.61 -24.42 -48.17
C HIS A 201 20.60 -23.35 -47.70
N ILE A 202 21.45 -23.67 -46.73
CA ILE A 202 22.52 -22.77 -46.29
C ILE A 202 23.57 -22.75 -47.41
N ASN A 203 23.83 -21.57 -47.98
CA ASN A 203 24.90 -21.38 -48.94
C ASN A 203 26.21 -21.16 -48.18
N TYR A 204 27.08 -22.17 -48.17
CA TYR A 204 28.36 -22.13 -47.46
C TYR A 204 29.40 -21.23 -48.13
N GLU A 205 29.18 -20.77 -49.36
CA GLU A 205 30.11 -19.89 -50.09
C GLU A 205 30.04 -18.43 -49.58
N GLU A 206 28.97 -18.03 -48.89
CA GLU A 206 28.80 -16.67 -48.37
C GLU A 206 29.47 -16.46 -47.00
N LEU A 207 29.79 -17.54 -46.27
CA LEU A 207 30.42 -17.45 -44.95
C LEU A 207 31.92 -17.19 -44.99
N ASP A 208 32.61 -17.58 -46.06
CA ASP A 208 34.06 -17.35 -46.20
C ASP A 208 34.40 -15.91 -46.66
N ALA A 209 33.42 -15.15 -47.15
CA ALA A 209 33.62 -13.78 -47.62
C ALA A 209 33.45 -12.71 -46.52
N GLN A 210 33.08 -13.10 -45.29
CA GLN A 210 32.84 -12.16 -44.21
C GLN A 210 34.09 -11.95 -43.35
N GLU A 211 34.84 -10.90 -43.70
CA GLU A 211 36.03 -10.45 -42.98
C GLU A 211 35.62 -9.94 -41.57
N PHE A 212 35.81 -10.80 -40.56
CA PHE A 212 35.51 -10.46 -39.16
C PHE A 212 36.53 -9.44 -38.62
N PHE A 213 36.11 -8.18 -38.53
CA PHE A 213 36.81 -7.16 -37.75
C PHE A 213 36.64 -7.44 -36.25
N TYR A 214 37.70 -7.94 -35.61
CA TYR A 214 37.78 -8.03 -34.14
C TYR A 214 38.25 -6.68 -33.56
N PRO A 215 37.43 -5.97 -32.78
CA PRO A 215 37.88 -4.79 -32.04
C PRO A 215 38.81 -5.25 -30.91
N GLY A 216 40.04 -4.77 -30.94
CA GLY A 216 41.15 -5.24 -30.11
C GLY A 216 40.94 -5.16 -28.61
N PHE A 217 41.35 -6.24 -27.93
CA PHE A 217 41.75 -6.23 -26.53
C PHE A 217 43.19 -5.72 -26.41
N SER A 218 43.41 -4.70 -25.60
CA SER A 218 44.75 -4.18 -25.28
C SER A 218 45.54 -5.24 -24.49
N PRO A 219 46.81 -5.52 -24.85
CA PRO A 219 47.62 -6.49 -24.11
C PRO A 219 48.02 -5.94 -22.73
N THR A 220 47.78 -6.76 -21.71
CA THR A 220 48.29 -6.57 -20.35
C THR A 220 49.78 -6.89 -20.33
N PRO A 221 50.67 -6.05 -19.77
CA PRO A 221 52.09 -6.37 -19.71
C PRO A 221 52.38 -7.51 -18.72
N GLU A 222 53.22 -8.43 -19.19
CA GLU A 222 53.70 -9.64 -18.53
C GLU A 222 54.28 -9.39 -17.14
N SER A 223 53.81 -10.16 -16.15
CA SER A 223 54.46 -10.30 -14.83
C SER A 223 55.49 -11.43 -14.86
N ALA A 224 56.75 -11.07 -14.61
CA ALA A 224 57.89 -11.98 -14.42
C ALA A 224 57.85 -12.73 -13.05
N PRO A 225 58.62 -13.83 -12.87
CA PRO A 225 58.37 -14.89 -11.88
C PRO A 225 58.97 -14.61 -10.47
N PRO A 226 58.62 -15.42 -9.44
CA PRO A 226 58.78 -15.04 -8.04
C PRO A 226 60.18 -15.34 -7.49
N VAL A 227 60.75 -14.37 -6.77
CA VAL A 227 61.98 -14.54 -5.98
C VAL A 227 61.64 -14.74 -4.51
N ARG A 228 62.28 -15.76 -3.94
CA ARG A 228 62.26 -16.20 -2.54
C ARG A 228 62.71 -15.12 -1.53
N VAL A 229 61.95 -15.06 -0.43
CA VAL A 229 62.36 -15.03 1.00
C VAL A 229 63.53 -14.12 1.41
N GLN A 230 63.26 -13.15 2.31
CA GLN A 230 64.02 -13.01 3.57
C GLN A 230 63.30 -12.17 4.65
N LYS A 231 63.32 -12.71 5.88
CA LYS A 231 63.01 -12.07 7.16
C LYS A 231 63.86 -10.82 7.38
N ARG A 232 63.29 -9.75 7.93
CA ARG A 232 63.94 -8.98 9.02
C ARG A 232 62.94 -8.12 9.80
N ARG A 233 62.92 -8.33 11.12
CA ARG A 233 62.32 -7.43 12.12
C ARG A 233 63.03 -6.06 12.08
N GLN A 234 62.31 -4.97 12.35
CA GLN A 234 62.69 -4.01 13.41
C GLN A 234 61.59 -2.97 13.68
N SER A 235 61.51 -2.64 14.96
CA SER A 235 60.64 -1.72 15.69
C SER A 235 61.10 -0.25 15.59
N SER A 236 60.31 0.64 16.23
CA SER A 236 60.59 2.02 16.75
C SER A 236 59.80 3.11 16.01
N THR A 237 58.80 3.78 16.61
CA THR A 237 58.82 4.96 17.53
C THR A 237 59.16 6.29 16.83
N THR A 238 58.54 7.39 17.29
CA THR A 238 58.76 8.85 17.03
C THR A 238 57.66 9.44 16.12
N ASP A 239 56.67 10.19 16.61
CA ASP A 239 56.63 11.53 17.23
C ASP A 239 56.56 12.72 16.25
N SER A 240 55.67 13.64 16.61
CA SER A 240 55.51 15.05 16.20
C SER A 240 54.89 15.39 14.84
N GLY A 241 53.91 16.32 14.84
CA GLY A 241 53.39 16.88 13.60
C GLY A 241 52.15 17.79 13.62
N LYS A 242 52.02 18.69 14.61
CA LYS A 242 51.53 20.10 14.48
C LYS A 242 50.68 20.47 13.23
N ARG A 243 49.39 20.82 13.38
CA ARG A 243 48.66 21.73 12.45
C ARG A 243 47.43 22.35 13.14
N VAL A 244 47.50 23.64 13.48
CA VAL A 244 46.96 24.82 12.78
C VAL A 244 45.52 25.15 13.21
N LYS A 245 45.46 26.33 13.83
CA LYS A 245 44.33 27.10 14.34
C LYS A 245 43.56 27.72 13.16
N THR A 246 42.24 27.68 13.18
CA THR A 246 41.39 28.47 12.27
C THR A 246 40.37 29.24 13.09
N GLU A 247 40.25 30.51 12.72
CA GLU A 247 39.65 31.60 13.47
C GLU A 247 38.12 31.61 13.36
N GLU A 248 37.53 32.10 14.43
CA GLU A 248 36.12 32.29 14.70
C GLU A 248 35.71 33.68 14.19
N MET A 249 34.85 33.74 13.17
CA MET A 249 34.21 35.00 12.76
C MET A 249 32.87 35.16 13.46
N VAL A 250 32.89 36.03 14.47
CA VAL A 250 31.74 36.66 15.11
C VAL A 250 30.94 37.44 14.07
N SER A 251 29.67 37.10 13.89
CA SER A 251 28.71 37.92 13.14
C SER A 251 27.77 38.62 14.12
N GLU A 252 27.91 39.93 14.11
CA GLU A 252 27.19 40.95 14.84
C GLU A 252 25.72 41.02 14.36
N ALA A 253 24.76 40.78 15.24
CA ALA A 253 23.34 40.89 14.95
C ALA A 253 22.83 42.26 15.43
N THR A 254 22.53 43.13 14.47
CA THR A 254 21.84 44.41 14.68
C THR A 254 20.38 44.15 15.05
N SER A 255 20.02 44.50 16.28
CA SER A 255 18.66 44.45 16.83
C SER A 255 17.86 45.65 16.32
N SER A 256 16.74 45.40 15.63
CA SER A 256 15.73 46.40 15.26
C SER A 256 14.55 46.31 16.21
N GLU A 257 14.31 47.41 16.92
CA GLU A 257 13.16 47.65 17.79
C GLU A 257 11.83 47.57 17.03
N TYR A 258 10.84 46.89 17.63
CA TYR A 258 9.42 47.18 17.39
C TYR A 258 8.74 47.44 18.74
N VAL A 259 8.17 48.64 18.82
CA VAL A 259 7.41 49.18 19.93
C VAL A 259 6.04 48.49 19.98
N ALA A 260 5.67 47.93 21.13
CA ALA A 260 4.28 47.60 21.44
C ALA A 260 3.97 47.89 22.92
N THR A 261 2.93 48.70 23.07
CA THR A 261 2.42 49.36 24.26
C THR A 261 1.97 48.39 25.35
N SER A 262 2.53 48.52 26.57
CA SER A 262 2.08 47.80 27.77
C SER A 262 1.37 48.76 28.73
N SER A 263 0.06 48.55 28.92
CA SER A 263 -0.76 49.19 29.95
C SER A 263 -0.55 48.49 31.29
N ASN A 264 -0.03 49.24 32.27
CA ASN A 264 0.01 48.84 33.68
C ASN A 264 -1.31 49.25 34.35
N GLN A 265 -2.05 48.30 34.92
CA GLN A 265 -2.72 48.54 36.18
C GLN A 265 -2.49 47.37 37.16
N LYS A 266 -2.09 47.79 38.35
CA LYS A 266 -1.52 47.05 39.46
C LYS A 266 -2.55 47.07 40.57
N ALA A 267 -2.99 45.92 41.07
CA ALA A 267 -3.62 45.83 42.38
C ALA A 267 -3.26 44.49 43.04
N SER A 268 -2.39 44.63 44.04
CA SER A 268 -1.89 43.61 44.97
C SER A 268 -2.88 43.48 46.13
N VAL A 269 -3.32 42.26 46.50
CA VAL A 269 -3.61 41.86 47.89
C VAL A 269 -3.47 40.34 48.10
N GLN A 270 -2.54 40.01 49.01
CA GLN A 270 -2.36 38.86 49.93
C GLN A 270 -2.29 37.37 49.49
N PRO A 271 -1.37 36.59 50.12
CA PRO A 271 -1.23 35.15 49.93
C PRO A 271 -2.00 34.33 50.99
N HIS A 272 -2.71 33.28 50.54
CA HIS A 272 -3.25 32.21 51.38
C HIS A 272 -2.57 30.86 51.07
N PRO A 273 -2.50 29.94 52.04
CA PRO A 273 -1.49 28.89 52.10
C PRO A 273 -1.87 27.59 51.37
N LEU A 274 -0.86 27.01 50.72
CA LEU A 274 -0.58 25.57 50.58
C LEU A 274 -1.81 24.63 50.54
N GLY A 275 -2.50 24.63 49.40
CA GLY A 275 -3.27 23.48 48.92
C GLY A 275 -2.41 22.68 47.95
N GLY A 276 -2.15 21.41 48.25
CA GLY A 276 -1.30 20.53 47.44
C GLY A 276 -1.74 20.48 45.98
N THR A 277 -0.94 21.09 45.10
CA THR A 277 -1.08 20.98 43.65
C THR A 277 -0.80 19.54 43.26
N ILE A 278 -1.86 18.75 43.12
CA ILE A 278 -1.81 17.50 42.36
C ILE A 278 -1.37 17.92 40.96
N ALA A 279 -0.17 17.54 40.58
CA ALA A 279 0.32 17.69 39.22
C ALA A 279 -0.60 16.87 38.31
N THR A 280 -1.67 17.50 37.81
CA THR A 280 -2.50 16.98 36.75
C THR A 280 -1.59 16.79 35.55
N THR A 281 -1.13 15.56 35.36
CA THR A 281 -0.49 15.11 34.13
C THR A 281 -1.51 15.38 33.03
N THR A 282 -1.28 16.43 32.26
CA THR A 282 -2.07 16.74 31.07
C THR A 282 -2.10 15.48 30.21
N PRO A 283 -3.30 15.00 29.81
CA PRO A 283 -3.41 13.80 28.99
C PRO A 283 -2.55 13.97 27.74
N ASP A 284 -1.69 12.98 27.49
CA ASP A 284 -0.74 12.97 26.38
C ASP A 284 -1.52 13.18 25.06
N GLU A 285 -1.28 14.31 24.40
CA GLU A 285 -2.00 14.65 23.17
C GLU A 285 -1.75 13.57 22.12
N PRO A 286 -2.79 13.05 21.44
CA PRO A 286 -2.62 12.02 20.43
C PRO A 286 -1.70 12.50 19.31
N LYS A 287 -0.79 11.62 18.89
CA LYS A 287 0.27 11.90 17.93
C LYS A 287 0.14 11.00 16.71
N ILE A 288 0.24 11.60 15.53
CA ILE A 288 0.19 10.93 14.24
C ILE A 288 1.63 10.67 13.77
N ASN A 289 1.89 9.46 13.25
CA ASN A 289 3.18 9.12 12.66
C ASN A 289 3.35 9.80 11.29
N VAL A 290 4.40 10.61 11.13
CA VAL A 290 4.62 11.38 9.88
C VAL A 290 4.91 10.49 8.68
N ILE A 291 5.62 9.36 8.85
CA ILE A 291 5.87 8.40 7.75
C ILE A 291 4.55 7.83 7.22
N SER A 292 3.62 7.53 8.13
CA SER A 292 2.29 7.02 7.77
C SER A 292 1.51 8.08 6.98
N LEU A 293 1.50 9.34 7.46
CA LEU A 293 0.90 10.45 6.74
C LEU A 293 1.43 10.59 5.30
N VAL A 294 2.76 10.58 5.12
CA VAL A 294 3.36 10.71 3.78
C VAL A 294 3.07 9.51 2.88
N THR A 295 3.00 8.30 3.45
CA THR A 295 2.62 7.09 2.70
C THR A 295 1.19 7.17 2.17
N HIS A 296 0.28 7.74 2.96
CA HIS A 296 -1.09 7.98 2.54
C HIS A 296 -1.19 9.07 1.46
N ILE A 297 -0.39 10.13 1.56
CA ILE A 297 -0.27 11.15 0.50
C ILE A 297 0.26 10.52 -0.81
N GLU A 298 1.28 9.66 -0.74
CA GLU A 298 1.80 8.93 -1.90
C GLU A 298 0.71 8.06 -2.56
N THR A 299 -0.11 7.39 -1.76
CA THR A 299 -1.22 6.55 -2.24
C THR A 299 -2.27 7.38 -2.98
N ILE A 300 -2.63 8.56 -2.43
CA ILE A 300 -3.57 9.49 -3.07
C ILE A 300 -2.99 10.06 -4.37
N ALA A 301 -1.70 10.42 -4.36
CA ALA A 301 -1.01 10.91 -5.54
C ALA A 301 -1.02 9.87 -6.66
N MET A 302 -0.76 8.61 -6.34
CA MET A 302 -0.82 7.50 -7.30
C MET A 302 -2.24 7.27 -7.84
N TYR A 303 -3.29 7.41 -7.01
CA TYR A 303 -4.67 7.22 -7.43
C TYR A 303 -5.13 8.28 -8.46
N PHE A 304 -4.70 9.52 -8.29
CA PHE A 304 -5.05 10.64 -9.17
C PHE A 304 -4.00 10.94 -10.24
N ASP A 305 -3.05 10.03 -10.48
CA ASP A 305 -1.95 10.18 -11.44
C ASP A 305 -1.13 11.48 -11.25
N LEU A 306 -0.95 11.92 -9.99
CA LEU A 306 -0.19 13.11 -9.62
C LEU A 306 1.31 12.79 -9.52
N GLU A 307 1.96 12.49 -10.64
CA GLU A 307 3.34 11.97 -10.69
C GLU A 307 4.36 12.79 -9.89
N ASN A 308 4.27 14.12 -9.96
CA ASN A 308 5.21 15.01 -9.26
C ASN A 308 5.05 14.90 -7.74
N LEU A 309 3.81 14.88 -7.23
CA LEU A 309 3.54 14.69 -5.82
C LEU A 309 3.96 13.30 -5.35
N GLN A 310 3.70 12.27 -6.16
CA GLN A 310 4.11 10.90 -5.86
C GLN A 310 5.63 10.81 -5.67
N LYS A 311 6.42 11.32 -6.63
CA LYS A 311 7.89 11.34 -6.55
C LYS A 311 8.37 12.08 -5.29
N LYS A 312 7.76 13.22 -4.97
CA LYS A 312 8.07 14.00 -3.75
C LYS A 312 7.77 13.21 -2.48
N ALA A 313 6.63 12.53 -2.41
CA ALA A 313 6.25 11.69 -1.27
C ALA A 313 7.19 10.48 -1.11
N SER A 314 7.50 9.77 -2.21
CA SER A 314 8.46 8.64 -2.18
C SER A 314 9.84 9.09 -1.68
N LEU A 315 10.32 10.24 -2.14
CA LEU A 315 11.60 10.81 -1.70
C LEU A 315 11.57 11.14 -0.20
N ALA A 316 10.50 11.76 0.29
CA ALA A 316 10.32 12.07 1.70
C ALA A 316 10.29 10.79 2.57
N ILE A 317 9.62 9.72 2.12
CA ILE A 317 9.61 8.41 2.82
C ILE A 317 11.02 7.83 2.89
N GLY A 318 11.77 7.86 1.79
CA GLY A 318 13.16 7.37 1.76
C GLY A 318 14.04 8.11 2.76
N LYS A 319 13.93 9.45 2.81
CA LYS A 319 14.68 10.29 3.75
C LYS A 319 14.33 10.04 5.21
N MET A 320 13.04 9.91 5.55
CA MET A 320 12.61 9.61 6.93
C MET A 320 13.08 8.24 7.40
N ARG A 321 13.06 7.24 6.52
CA ARG A 321 13.60 5.91 6.84
C ARG A 321 15.11 5.95 7.05
N GLY A 322 15.82 6.78 6.27
CA GLY A 322 17.26 6.97 6.38
C GLY A 322 17.72 7.69 7.65
N SER A 323 16.94 8.67 8.15
CA SER A 323 17.31 9.40 9.37
C SER A 323 17.07 8.61 10.66
N GLY A 324 16.20 7.60 10.64
CA GLY A 324 15.80 6.84 11.84
C GLY A 324 14.95 7.65 12.84
N GLU A 325 14.61 8.90 12.50
CA GLU A 325 13.80 9.77 13.36
C GLU A 325 12.30 9.44 13.21
N ASN A 326 11.69 8.99 14.30
CA ASN A 326 10.24 8.81 14.37
C ASN A 326 9.53 10.16 14.62
N LYS A 327 9.45 10.97 13.56
CA LYS A 327 8.72 12.25 13.62
C LYS A 327 7.23 12.02 13.83
N THR A 328 6.65 12.85 14.69
CA THR A 328 5.21 12.83 14.98
C THR A 328 4.59 14.20 14.70
N LEU A 329 3.30 14.19 14.39
CA LEU A 329 2.47 15.37 14.14
C LEU A 329 1.33 15.36 15.17
N SER A 330 1.05 16.47 15.84
CA SER A 330 -0.11 16.52 16.74
C SER A 330 -1.41 16.42 15.94
N VAL A 331 -2.42 15.75 16.50
CA VAL A 331 -3.74 15.64 15.85
C VAL A 331 -4.34 17.02 15.57
N LYS A 332 -4.17 17.99 16.48
CA LYS A 332 -4.63 19.38 16.24
C LYS A 332 -4.01 19.99 14.99
N LYS A 333 -2.69 19.85 14.81
CA LYS A 333 -2.01 20.38 13.62
C LYS A 333 -2.45 19.66 12.35
N PHE A 334 -2.68 18.35 12.42
CA PHE A 334 -3.27 17.60 11.30
C PHE A 334 -4.67 18.11 10.94
N ASN A 335 -5.54 18.34 11.92
CA ASN A 335 -6.90 18.84 11.69
C ASN A 335 -6.88 20.24 11.06
N SER A 336 -5.99 21.12 11.52
CA SER A 336 -5.81 22.44 10.89
C SER A 336 -5.37 22.33 9.42
N LEU A 337 -4.48 21.39 9.09
CA LEU A 337 -4.06 21.15 7.71
C LEU A 337 -5.20 20.59 6.85
N ILE A 338 -6.02 19.68 7.37
CA ILE A 338 -7.20 19.16 6.67
C ILE A 338 -8.21 20.28 6.43
N ALA A 339 -8.48 21.12 7.43
CA ALA A 339 -9.38 22.26 7.26
C ALA A 339 -8.88 23.22 6.17
N ALA A 340 -7.59 23.55 6.16
CA ALA A 340 -6.99 24.38 5.12
C ALA A 340 -7.08 23.74 3.72
N LEU A 341 -6.87 22.43 3.61
CA LEU A 341 -7.05 21.68 2.37
C LEU A 341 -8.49 21.74 1.86
N LEU A 342 -9.47 21.55 2.74
CA LEU A 342 -10.89 21.60 2.38
C LEU A 342 -11.31 22.99 1.90
N ILE A 343 -10.85 24.05 2.57
CA ILE A 343 -11.07 25.45 2.12
C ILE A 343 -10.47 25.66 0.73
N CYS A 344 -9.22 25.24 0.52
CA CYS A 344 -8.55 25.39 -0.77
C CYS A 344 -9.31 24.69 -1.91
N ILE A 345 -9.79 23.47 -1.66
CA ILE A 345 -10.61 22.70 -2.58
C ILE A 345 -11.94 23.41 -2.90
N GLU A 346 -12.59 23.97 -1.88
CA GLU A 346 -13.89 24.64 -1.99
C GLU A 346 -13.79 25.95 -2.79
N GLU A 347 -12.75 26.75 -2.53
CA GLU A 347 -12.52 28.04 -3.20
C GLU A 347 -12.10 27.88 -4.67
N ASN A 348 -11.47 26.76 -5.04
CA ASN A 348 -10.95 26.51 -6.38
C ASN A 348 -11.80 25.50 -7.17
N ARG A 349 -13.07 25.39 -6.79
CA ARG A 349 -14.05 24.55 -7.48
C ARG A 349 -14.31 25.10 -8.88
N ILE A 350 -14.23 24.21 -9.87
CA ILE A 350 -14.56 24.51 -11.26
C ILE A 350 -15.70 23.60 -11.73
N ARG A 351 -16.39 24.02 -12.80
CA ARG A 351 -17.29 23.11 -13.51
C ARG A 351 -16.46 21.95 -14.06
N ARG A 352 -16.94 20.72 -13.85
CA ARG A 352 -16.26 19.51 -14.28
C ARG A 352 -16.00 19.53 -15.78
N ASN A 353 -14.75 19.25 -16.13
CA ASN A 353 -14.25 19.07 -17.49
C ASN A 353 -13.39 17.79 -17.55
N GLU A 354 -12.85 17.49 -18.73
CA GLU A 354 -12.07 16.27 -18.99
C GLU A 354 -10.78 16.16 -18.14
N THR A 355 -10.21 17.29 -17.72
CA THR A 355 -8.95 17.34 -16.98
C THR A 355 -9.14 17.51 -15.47
N SER A 356 -10.34 17.88 -15.03
CA SER A 356 -10.68 18.07 -13.62
C SER A 356 -10.95 16.75 -12.91
N ILE A 357 -10.56 16.68 -11.64
CA ILE A 357 -10.90 15.56 -10.77
C ILE A 357 -12.26 15.84 -10.13
N PRO A 358 -13.23 14.90 -10.16
CA PRO A 358 -14.53 15.10 -9.53
C PRO A 358 -14.40 15.38 -8.04
N LEU A 359 -15.01 16.46 -7.55
CA LEU A 359 -14.89 16.92 -6.16
C LEU A 359 -15.28 15.82 -5.16
N LYS A 360 -16.41 15.15 -5.40
CA LYS A 360 -16.91 14.03 -4.60
C LYS A 360 -15.90 12.87 -4.54
N SER A 361 -15.14 12.64 -5.62
CA SER A 361 -14.09 11.62 -5.62
C SER A 361 -12.93 12.02 -4.72
N ILE A 362 -12.49 13.28 -4.76
CA ILE A 362 -11.39 13.82 -3.94
C ILE A 362 -11.72 13.66 -2.46
N LEU A 363 -12.90 14.13 -2.04
CA LEU A 363 -13.31 14.06 -0.63
C LEU A 363 -13.40 12.62 -0.12
N LYS A 364 -13.95 11.69 -0.92
CA LYS A 364 -13.98 10.27 -0.55
C LYS A 364 -12.58 9.66 -0.40
N HIS A 365 -11.63 10.04 -1.27
CA HIS A 365 -10.27 9.51 -1.20
C HIS A 365 -9.49 10.09 -0.03
N LEU A 366 -9.66 11.38 0.26
CA LEU A 366 -9.13 11.99 1.49
C LEU A 366 -9.69 11.31 2.74
N GLN A 367 -10.99 11.02 2.76
CA GLN A 367 -11.63 10.31 3.88
C GLN A 367 -11.05 8.90 4.05
N LEU A 368 -11.03 8.11 2.97
CA LEU A 368 -10.68 6.69 3.01
C LEU A 368 -9.18 6.45 3.20
N TYR A 369 -8.34 7.23 2.53
CA TYR A 369 -6.91 6.96 2.47
C TYR A 369 -6.07 7.89 3.34
N LEU A 370 -6.57 9.06 3.77
CA LEU A 370 -5.80 9.99 4.61
C LEU A 370 -6.36 10.08 6.03
N ILE A 371 -7.64 10.37 6.18
CA ILE A 371 -8.22 10.71 7.48
C ILE A 371 -8.51 9.45 8.32
N ARG A 372 -9.25 8.48 7.77
CA ARG A 372 -9.62 7.25 8.48
C ARG A 372 -8.40 6.46 8.97
N PRO A 373 -7.34 6.23 8.17
CA PRO A 373 -6.16 5.50 8.64
C PRO A 373 -5.35 6.22 9.72
N LEU A 374 -5.46 7.55 9.80
CA LEU A 374 -4.73 8.36 10.78
C LEU A 374 -5.55 8.66 12.04
N GLY A 375 -6.81 8.23 12.10
CA GLY A 375 -7.62 8.20 13.32
C GLY A 375 -8.06 9.57 13.86
N SER A 376 -8.26 10.58 12.99
CA SER A 376 -8.81 11.86 13.43
C SER A 376 -10.33 11.93 13.24
N GLU A 377 -11.07 11.80 14.35
CA GLU A 377 -12.54 11.88 14.35
C GLU A 377 -13.06 13.25 13.90
N GLU A 378 -12.44 14.34 14.35
CA GLU A 378 -12.83 15.72 13.99
C GLU A 378 -12.67 15.97 12.47
N ALA A 379 -11.55 15.53 11.90
CA ALA A 379 -11.33 15.62 10.46
C ALA A 379 -12.31 14.72 9.69
N LEU A 380 -12.64 13.55 10.26
CA LEU A 380 -13.58 12.59 9.67
C LEU A 380 -15.01 13.15 9.63
N GLU A 381 -15.44 13.81 10.70
CA GLU A 381 -16.74 14.48 10.77
C GLU A 381 -16.80 15.64 9.76
N SER A 382 -15.76 16.48 9.74
CA SER A 382 -15.65 17.62 8.82
C SER A 382 -15.76 17.20 7.36
N ILE A 383 -15.03 16.14 6.95
CA ILE A 383 -15.10 15.67 5.57
C ILE A 383 -16.41 14.96 5.24
N SER A 384 -16.99 14.23 6.20
CA SER A 384 -18.29 13.57 6.02
C SER A 384 -19.40 14.60 5.80
N GLN A 385 -19.35 15.71 6.56
CA GLN A 385 -20.27 16.83 6.39
C GLN A 385 -20.12 17.47 5.01
N LYS A 386 -18.88 17.77 4.58
CA LYS A 386 -18.64 18.28 3.22
C LYS A 386 -19.13 17.33 2.13
N ILE A 387 -18.91 16.02 2.26
CA ILE A 387 -19.43 15.02 1.28
C ILE A 387 -20.96 15.08 1.16
N LYS A 388 -21.68 15.33 2.26
CA LYS A 388 -23.16 15.49 2.25
C LYS A 388 -23.60 16.81 1.62
N GLU A 389 -22.88 17.90 1.87
CA GLU A 389 -23.18 19.22 1.31
C GLU A 389 -23.02 19.25 -0.23
N PHE A 390 -22.07 18.50 -0.77
CA PHE A 390 -21.84 18.42 -2.21
C PHE A 390 -22.80 17.45 -2.91
N VAL A 391 -24.01 17.96 -3.20
CA VAL A 391 -25.03 17.26 -4.00
C VAL A 391 -24.70 17.28 -5.51
N ASN A 392 -24.02 18.32 -5.98
CA ASN A 392 -23.71 18.50 -7.40
C ASN A 392 -22.58 17.57 -7.84
N GLU A 393 -22.89 16.59 -8.69
CA GLU A 393 -21.88 15.67 -9.26
C GLU A 393 -21.04 16.30 -10.40
N ASP A 394 -21.38 17.53 -10.79
CA ASP A 394 -20.74 18.32 -11.86
C ASP A 394 -19.62 19.24 -11.39
N ASP A 395 -19.28 19.21 -10.09
CA ASP A 395 -18.17 19.98 -9.54
C ASP A 395 -16.84 19.21 -9.67
N GLY A 396 -15.79 19.90 -10.11
CA GLY A 396 -14.44 19.37 -10.25
C GLY A 396 -13.37 20.30 -9.68
N VAL A 397 -12.15 19.78 -9.54
CA VAL A 397 -10.99 20.53 -9.06
C VAL A 397 -9.78 20.24 -9.96
N PRO A 398 -8.96 21.24 -10.32
CA PRO A 398 -7.74 21.02 -11.08
C PRO A 398 -6.76 20.06 -10.36
N PRO A 399 -6.17 19.08 -11.05
CA PRO A 399 -5.18 18.16 -10.45
C PRO A 399 -4.00 18.86 -9.80
N ASN A 400 -3.50 19.95 -10.42
CA ASN A 400 -2.38 20.72 -9.91
C ASN A 400 -2.67 21.34 -8.54
N LEU A 401 -3.91 21.79 -8.31
CA LEU A 401 -4.31 22.33 -7.01
C LEU A 401 -4.23 21.25 -5.94
N ILE A 402 -4.77 20.06 -6.18
CA ILE A 402 -4.69 18.93 -5.24
C ILE A 402 -3.24 18.54 -4.96
N SER A 403 -2.42 18.50 -6.01
CA SER A 403 -0.99 18.25 -5.90
C SER A 403 -0.30 19.28 -5.00
N GLU A 404 -0.56 20.58 -5.22
CA GLU A 404 0.01 21.68 -4.43
C GLU A 404 -0.49 21.65 -2.98
N SER A 405 -1.78 21.49 -2.73
CA SER A 405 -2.33 21.45 -1.38
C SER A 405 -1.78 20.27 -0.57
N LEU A 406 -1.62 19.08 -1.17
CA LEU A 406 -0.99 17.94 -0.50
C LEU A 406 0.53 18.11 -0.36
N ALA A 407 1.20 18.82 -1.28
CA ALA A 407 2.60 19.18 -1.11
C ALA A 407 2.79 20.09 0.13
N HIS A 408 1.83 20.97 0.45
CA HIS A 408 1.86 21.76 1.69
C HIS A 408 1.86 20.89 2.95
N PHE A 409 1.25 19.71 2.94
CA PHE A 409 1.35 18.77 4.06
C PHE A 409 2.79 18.27 4.23
N LEU A 410 3.45 17.90 3.12
CA LEU A 410 4.85 17.46 3.15
C LEU A 410 5.77 18.57 3.69
N MET A 411 5.50 19.81 3.28
CA MET A 411 6.23 20.98 3.78
C MET A 411 6.01 21.21 5.28
N ALA A 412 4.76 21.13 5.75
CA ALA A 412 4.39 21.38 7.15
C ALA A 412 5.00 20.36 8.14
N VAL A 413 5.40 19.18 7.65
CA VAL A 413 6.10 18.14 8.43
C VAL A 413 7.63 18.16 8.23
N GLY A 414 8.16 19.19 7.56
CA GLY A 414 9.60 19.49 7.53
C GLY A 414 10.34 19.13 6.24
N PHE A 415 9.66 19.00 5.10
CA PHE A 415 10.29 18.69 3.80
C PHE A 415 10.36 19.89 2.82
N TYR A 416 10.28 21.13 3.33
CA TYR A 416 10.23 22.37 2.54
C TYR A 416 11.40 22.55 1.54
N ASN A 417 12.66 22.39 1.99
CA ASN A 417 13.86 22.71 1.18
C ASN A 417 14.45 21.53 0.39
N GLN A 418 13.74 20.41 0.33
CA GLN A 418 14.35 19.12 0.00
C GLN A 418 13.64 18.36 -1.13
N LEU A 419 12.65 19.02 -1.72
CA LEU A 419 11.74 18.49 -2.73
C LEU A 419 11.69 19.36 -4.01
N GLU A 420 12.44 20.46 -4.03
CA GLU A 420 12.93 21.12 -5.26
C GLU A 420 14.13 20.33 -5.79
#